data_AF-A0A2N7PVS0-F1
#
_entry.id   AF-A0A2N7PVS0-F1
#
_cell.length_a   1.000
_cell.length_b   1.000
_cell.length_c   1.000
_cell.angle_alpha   90.00
_cell.angle_beta   90.00
_cell.angle_gamma   90.00
#
_symmetry.space_group_name_H-M   'P 1'
#
loop_
_entity.id
_entity.type
_entity.pdbx_description
1 polymer ?
#
loop_
_entity_poly.entity_id
_entity_poly.type
_entity_poly.pdbx_seq_one_letter_code
_entity_poly.pdbx_strand_id
1 'polypeptide(L)'
;MLLLCCEHYNEAKPFIEYFKAQKQRNLYLTEGIAIYVNFGKGALNLAFEFTKLNETLKPDLSILFGTAGNISDLKIGDIIIAKKIKLFDTSLSPLLNPVELNTVNGFKNVDCISVFGSYALNKDLSLFGDCIDMEAYFFAKALNQLNTKGLIVKLISDNNDITNKFITIDYSKALDVINTFKIIANNNLTEIFVKTHILDVKVLFGLKRLFEKKHYTFTMRQNIYKKILINSTEIIKKPFKLKRSFSEIHVKQKYIKIDDYVGIFHNLKDKCAVIYANKKGEFLRKTPDHYTPQNTYGYSILQSYNCIYDCSYCFLKGYFKTFNPVIFKNIEDYFEQIKKILSKDKLRPMYFYLGTFSDPIALSIFDKSYIKFAEFFENLDAILEIRTKSANVKELLQHKPFKNTIIAFSLAPQNAIEKFEYLTPSLPRRLEAIKLLDNAGFNIGIRFDPFFGEFLSQYESFVSFLKQIKHLHSIEIGFLRFSKNEYKIFLDKNPAILSNMILKNNMYISNSIEYTKKAIQTIFRDFKDKIYYNMLTN
;
A
#
# COMPACT_ATOMS: atom_id res chain seq x y z
N MET A 1 12.61 27.90 13.57
CA MET A 1 12.31 28.81 12.44
C MET A 1 11.91 28.07 11.18
N LEU A 2 11.10 28.68 10.30
CA LEU A 2 10.73 28.14 8.98
C LEU A 2 11.74 28.55 7.90
N LEU A 3 12.18 27.60 7.06
CA LEU A 3 12.89 27.89 5.82
C LEU A 3 11.94 27.66 4.63
N LEU A 4 11.65 28.72 3.88
CA LEU A 4 10.84 28.69 2.66
C LEU A 4 11.76 28.82 1.44
N CYS A 5 11.77 27.83 0.56
CA CYS A 5 12.53 27.83 -0.68
C CYS A 5 11.57 27.97 -1.87
N CYS A 6 11.92 28.81 -2.84
CA CYS A 6 11.21 28.96 -4.11
C CYS A 6 12.21 28.91 -5.27
N GLU A 7 11.80 28.32 -6.41
CA GLU A 7 12.66 28.30 -7.61
C GLU A 7 12.72 29.69 -8.24
N HIS A 8 11.57 30.35 -8.37
CA HIS A 8 11.48 31.64 -9.05
C HIS A 8 11.12 32.80 -8.10
N TYR A 9 11.61 34.00 -8.41
CA TYR A 9 11.34 35.20 -7.60
C TYR A 9 9.85 35.55 -7.56
N ASN A 10 9.13 35.36 -8.66
CA ASN A 10 7.69 35.63 -8.71
C ASN A 10 6.88 34.72 -7.78
N GLU A 11 7.36 33.51 -7.51
CA GLU A 11 6.73 32.61 -6.53
C GLU A 11 7.00 33.07 -5.10
N ALA A 12 8.20 33.61 -4.83
CA ALA A 12 8.61 34.09 -3.51
C ALA A 12 8.05 35.48 -3.16
N LYS A 13 7.86 36.34 -4.16
CA LYS A 13 7.51 37.77 -3.99
C LYS A 13 6.29 37.98 -3.08
N PRO A 14 5.16 37.26 -3.22
CA PRO A 14 4.00 37.43 -2.34
C PRO A 14 4.35 37.18 -0.87
N PHE A 15 5.19 36.19 -0.57
CA PHE A 15 5.62 35.89 0.80
C PHE A 15 6.60 36.93 1.34
N ILE A 16 7.54 37.40 0.51
CA ILE A 16 8.49 38.45 0.88
C ILE A 16 7.73 39.72 1.29
N GLU A 17 6.73 40.12 0.51
CA GLU A 17 5.91 41.30 0.77
C GLU A 17 5.03 41.11 2.01
N TYR A 18 4.29 39.99 2.09
CA TYR A 18 3.39 39.70 3.21
C TYR A 18 4.11 39.65 4.56
N PHE A 19 5.26 38.98 4.62
CA PHE A 19 6.06 38.88 5.85
C PHE A 19 6.99 40.07 6.06
N LYS A 20 7.03 41.03 5.14
CA LYS A 20 7.93 42.20 5.16
C LYS A 20 9.40 41.77 5.31
N ALA A 21 9.79 40.72 4.59
CA ALA A 21 11.12 40.14 4.69
C ALA A 21 12.19 41.00 4.01
N GLN A 22 13.28 41.27 4.72
CA GLN A 22 14.35 42.12 4.24
C GLN A 22 15.45 41.29 3.57
N LYS A 23 15.95 41.76 2.43
CA LYS A 23 17.02 41.08 1.71
C LYS A 23 18.32 41.15 2.50
N GLN A 24 18.92 39.99 2.77
CA GLN A 24 20.23 39.84 3.38
C GLN A 24 21.02 38.76 2.62
N ARG A 25 22.04 39.18 1.86
CA ARG A 25 22.80 38.31 0.95
C ARG A 25 21.87 37.55 -0.01
N ASN A 26 21.82 36.22 0.09
CA ASN A 26 21.04 35.33 -0.76
C ASN A 26 19.67 34.96 -0.15
N LEU A 27 19.29 35.56 0.97
CA LEU A 27 18.04 35.29 1.68
C LEU A 27 17.20 36.56 1.83
N TYR A 28 15.91 36.36 2.07
CA TYR A 28 15.02 37.38 2.62
C TYR A 28 14.62 36.92 4.02
N LEU A 29 14.90 37.74 5.03
CA LEU A 29 14.76 37.38 6.43
C LEU A 29 13.76 38.28 7.15
N THR A 30 12.98 37.67 8.04
CA THR A 30 12.20 38.37 9.07
C THR A 30 12.04 37.43 10.26
N GLU A 31 11.38 37.88 11.33
CA GLU A 31 11.22 37.10 12.55
C GLU A 31 10.60 35.73 12.27
N GLY A 32 11.37 34.68 12.55
CA GLY A 32 10.94 33.28 12.49
C GLY A 32 10.72 32.70 11.08
N ILE A 33 11.13 33.38 10.01
CA ILE A 33 11.12 32.82 8.65
C ILE A 33 12.31 33.33 7.82
N ALA A 34 12.98 32.39 7.13
CA ALA A 34 13.96 32.67 6.09
C ALA A 34 13.37 32.25 4.73
N ILE A 35 13.46 33.13 3.74
CA ILE A 35 12.99 32.87 2.37
C ILE A 35 14.21 32.84 1.44
N TYR A 36 14.41 31.72 0.78
CA TYR A 36 15.42 31.52 -0.26
C TYR A 36 14.78 31.51 -1.64
N VAL A 37 15.44 32.17 -2.59
CA VAL A 37 15.01 32.24 -4.00
C VAL A 37 16.15 31.76 -4.88
N ASN A 38 15.91 30.73 -5.69
CA ASN A 38 16.94 30.17 -6.57
C ASN A 38 17.17 31.02 -7.84
N PHE A 39 16.21 31.90 -8.18
CA PHE A 39 16.21 32.74 -9.38
C PHE A 39 16.29 31.95 -10.69
N GLY A 40 15.65 30.77 -10.74
CA GLY A 40 15.58 29.96 -11.96
C GLY A 40 16.92 29.30 -12.36
N LYS A 41 17.86 29.12 -11.42
CA LYS A 41 19.14 28.45 -11.67
C LYS A 41 19.02 26.93 -11.84
N GLY A 42 17.81 26.40 -11.74
CA GLY A 42 17.50 24.99 -11.96
C GLY A 42 17.47 24.19 -10.67
N ALA A 43 16.73 23.08 -10.73
CA ALA A 43 16.39 22.25 -9.58
C ALA A 43 17.59 21.66 -8.82
N LEU A 44 18.68 21.34 -9.53
CA LEU A 44 19.91 20.86 -8.89
C LEU A 44 20.59 21.95 -8.06
N ASN A 45 20.60 23.20 -8.54
CA ASN A 45 21.14 24.33 -7.78
C ASN A 45 20.27 24.61 -6.55
N LEU A 46 18.94 24.59 -6.71
CA LEU A 46 18.00 24.72 -5.61
C LEU A 46 18.25 23.69 -4.50
N ALA A 47 18.38 22.40 -4.87
CA ALA A 47 18.64 21.33 -3.93
C ALA A 47 19.98 21.51 -3.20
N PHE A 48 21.03 21.91 -3.91
CA PHE A 48 22.36 22.13 -3.35
C PHE A 48 22.41 23.32 -2.38
N GLU A 49 21.82 24.45 -2.75
CA GLU A 49 21.76 25.63 -1.89
C GLU A 49 20.84 25.38 -0.69
N PHE A 50 19.73 24.65 -0.88
CA PHE A 50 18.91 24.18 0.23
C PHE A 50 19.74 23.36 1.25
N THR A 51 20.58 22.43 0.79
CA THR A 51 21.46 21.64 1.68
C THR A 51 22.35 22.53 2.53
N LYS A 52 23.05 23.50 1.93
CA LYS A 52 23.91 24.44 2.66
C LYS A 52 23.13 25.29 3.67
N LEU A 53 21.97 25.78 3.25
CA LEU A 53 21.10 26.60 4.10
C LEU A 53 20.56 25.80 5.28
N ASN A 54 20.17 24.54 5.07
CA ASN A 54 19.69 23.68 6.13
C ASN A 54 20.79 23.37 7.16
N GLU A 55 22.04 23.18 6.74
CA GLU A 55 23.19 23.02 7.65
C GLU A 55 23.48 24.29 8.47
N THR A 56 23.37 25.46 7.83
CA THR A 56 23.69 26.76 8.44
C THR A 56 22.58 27.24 9.38
N LEU A 57 21.33 27.20 8.91
CA LEU A 57 20.16 27.76 9.61
C LEU A 57 19.53 26.75 10.57
N LYS A 58 19.73 25.45 10.36
CA LYS A 58 19.11 24.35 11.12
C LYS A 58 17.60 24.57 11.34
N PRO A 59 16.82 24.78 10.25
CA PRO A 59 15.41 25.13 10.37
C PRO A 59 14.61 24.00 11.02
N ASP A 60 13.58 24.36 11.79
CA ASP A 60 12.66 23.39 12.41
C ASP A 60 11.78 22.69 11.39
N LEU A 61 11.47 23.40 10.29
CA LEU A 61 10.69 22.93 9.16
C LEU A 61 11.19 23.64 7.89
N SER A 62 11.33 22.88 6.80
CA SER A 62 11.68 23.40 5.48
C SER A 62 10.55 23.16 4.49
N ILE A 63 10.22 24.17 3.67
CA ILE A 63 9.16 24.07 2.66
C ILE A 63 9.72 24.49 1.32
N LEU A 64 9.56 23.64 0.32
CA LEU A 64 9.57 24.08 -1.07
C LEU A 64 8.17 24.57 -1.41
N PHE A 65 8.07 25.82 -1.82
CA PHE A 65 6.87 26.37 -2.43
C PHE A 65 7.14 26.66 -3.90
N GLY A 66 6.17 26.32 -4.75
CA GLY A 66 6.21 26.66 -6.16
C GLY A 66 4.85 26.45 -6.83
N THR A 67 4.76 26.86 -8.08
CA THR A 67 3.62 26.54 -8.93
C THR A 67 3.74 25.12 -9.50
N ALA A 68 2.62 24.54 -9.94
CA ALA A 68 2.60 23.26 -10.62
C ALA A 68 1.44 23.18 -11.62
N GLY A 69 1.67 22.53 -12.76
CA GLY A 69 0.63 22.28 -13.75
C GLY A 69 -0.25 21.11 -13.31
N ASN A 70 -1.57 21.23 -13.48
CA ASN A 70 -2.50 20.12 -13.29
C ASN A 70 -2.40 19.15 -14.47
N ILE A 71 -2.29 17.85 -14.18
CA ILE A 71 -2.32 16.78 -15.19
C ILE A 71 -3.38 15.71 -14.87
N SER A 72 -4.24 15.94 -13.87
CA SER A 72 -5.31 15.03 -13.46
C SER A 72 -6.56 15.81 -13.01
N ASP A 73 -7.10 15.49 -11.83
CA ASP A 73 -8.40 16.00 -11.36
C ASP A 73 -8.21 17.12 -10.31
N LEU A 74 -7.29 18.07 -10.56
CA LEU A 74 -7.07 19.26 -9.72
C LEU A 74 -7.69 20.52 -10.34
N LYS A 75 -7.79 21.59 -9.56
CA LYS A 75 -8.30 22.90 -10.00
C LYS A 75 -7.22 23.97 -9.88
N ILE A 76 -7.17 24.88 -10.84
CA ILE A 76 -6.36 26.10 -10.74
C ILE A 76 -6.72 26.84 -9.44
N GLY A 77 -5.71 27.26 -8.69
CA GLY A 77 -5.86 27.87 -7.37
C GLY A 77 -5.90 26.89 -6.20
N ASP A 78 -5.88 25.58 -6.44
CA ASP A 78 -5.72 24.59 -5.36
C ASP A 78 -4.32 24.72 -4.72
N ILE A 79 -4.27 24.72 -3.39
CA ILE A 79 -3.04 24.46 -2.61
C ILE A 79 -2.99 22.98 -2.27
N ILE A 80 -1.92 22.32 -2.69
CA ILE A 80 -1.72 20.88 -2.54
C ILE A 80 -0.43 20.58 -1.78
N ILE A 81 -0.36 19.38 -1.20
CA ILE A 81 0.87 18.82 -0.62
C ILE A 81 1.34 17.67 -1.52
N ALA A 82 2.56 17.77 -2.04
CA ALA A 82 3.16 16.65 -2.78
C ALA A 82 3.70 15.60 -1.79
N LYS A 83 3.04 14.44 -1.75
CA LYS A 83 3.40 13.32 -0.85
C LYS A 83 4.31 12.28 -1.51
N LYS A 84 4.31 12.21 -2.83
CA LYS A 84 5.05 11.19 -3.59
C LYS A 84 5.55 11.82 -4.88
N ILE A 85 6.86 11.98 -5.01
CA ILE A 85 7.45 12.75 -6.11
C ILE A 85 8.30 11.83 -6.98
N LYS A 86 7.99 11.75 -8.26
CA LYS A 86 8.73 10.94 -9.25
C LYS A 86 9.54 11.86 -10.15
N LEU A 87 10.68 11.37 -10.64
CA LEU A 87 11.42 12.05 -11.72
C LEU A 87 11.10 11.37 -13.03
N PHE A 88 10.64 12.15 -14.01
CA PHE A 88 10.55 11.70 -15.38
C PHE A 88 11.71 12.31 -16.18
N ASP A 89 12.67 11.47 -16.57
CA ASP A 89 13.79 11.88 -17.40
C ASP A 89 13.43 11.64 -18.87
N THR A 90 13.25 12.74 -19.60
CA THR A 90 12.81 12.72 -21.00
C THR A 90 13.90 12.22 -21.95
N SER A 91 15.18 12.36 -21.57
CA SER A 91 16.32 11.95 -22.39
C SER A 91 16.54 10.44 -22.37
N LEU A 92 16.25 9.81 -21.24
CA LEU A 92 16.46 8.37 -21.03
C LEU A 92 15.14 7.57 -21.15
N SER A 93 13.99 8.26 -21.11
CA SER A 93 12.65 7.69 -20.94
C SER A 93 12.32 6.89 -19.66
N PRO A 94 13.12 6.81 -18.56
CA PRO A 94 12.70 6.16 -17.33
C PRO A 94 11.82 7.08 -16.51
N LEU A 95 10.90 6.45 -15.78
CA LEU A 95 10.26 7.03 -14.61
C LEU A 95 11.00 6.51 -13.38
N LEU A 96 11.73 7.39 -12.70
CA LEU A 96 12.48 7.01 -11.51
C LEU A 96 11.55 6.77 -10.32
N ASN A 97 12.00 5.89 -9.42
CA ASN A 97 11.28 5.56 -8.22
C ASN A 97 10.91 6.82 -7.40
N PRO A 98 9.72 6.83 -6.79
CA PRO A 98 9.23 7.97 -6.04
C PRO A 98 10.05 8.24 -4.77
N VAL A 99 10.18 9.52 -4.42
CA VAL A 99 10.52 10.00 -3.08
C VAL A 99 9.21 10.25 -2.32
N GLU A 100 9.01 9.58 -1.20
CA GLU A 100 7.83 9.74 -0.35
C GLU A 100 8.08 10.76 0.77
N LEU A 101 7.15 11.69 0.95
CA LEU A 101 7.15 12.76 1.95
C LEU A 101 5.89 12.67 2.83
N ASN A 102 5.88 13.42 3.92
CA ASN A 102 4.76 13.43 4.87
C ASN A 102 3.49 14.03 4.25
N THR A 103 2.34 13.47 4.60
CA THR A 103 1.03 14.03 4.30
C THR A 103 0.61 15.07 5.35
N VAL A 104 -0.40 15.89 5.02
CA VAL A 104 -1.00 16.85 5.95
C VAL A 104 -2.52 16.73 5.89
N ASN A 105 -3.16 16.55 7.05
CA ASN A 105 -4.63 16.46 7.13
C ASN A 105 -5.27 17.79 6.72
N GLY A 106 -6.39 17.71 6.00
CA GLY A 106 -7.11 18.88 5.47
C GLY A 106 -6.62 19.36 4.10
N PHE A 107 -5.53 18.80 3.57
CA PHE A 107 -5.06 19.11 2.20
C PHE A 107 -5.31 17.96 1.23
N LYS A 108 -5.37 18.30 -0.06
CA LYS A 108 -5.19 17.32 -1.15
C LYS A 108 -3.72 16.89 -1.17
N ASN A 109 -3.46 15.68 -0.71
CA ASN A 109 -2.13 15.07 -0.73
C ASN A 109 -1.95 14.27 -2.02
N VAL A 110 -1.06 14.73 -2.90
CA VAL A 110 -1.02 14.29 -4.30
C VAL A 110 0.33 13.71 -4.72
N ASP A 111 0.32 12.93 -5.80
CA ASP A 111 1.54 12.46 -6.46
C ASP A 111 2.03 13.55 -7.44
N CYS A 112 3.29 13.95 -7.36
CA CYS A 112 3.91 14.94 -8.25
C CYS A 112 4.91 14.28 -9.20
N ILE A 113 5.00 14.78 -10.43
CA ILE A 113 6.05 14.43 -11.38
C ILE A 113 6.93 15.65 -11.59
N SER A 114 8.23 15.53 -11.30
CA SER A 114 9.21 16.49 -11.77
C SER A 114 9.76 16.02 -13.13
N VAL A 115 9.81 16.90 -14.12
CA VAL A 115 10.36 16.59 -15.45
C VAL A 115 11.79 17.09 -15.56
N PHE A 116 12.68 16.21 -16.06
CA PHE A 116 14.04 16.55 -16.42
C PHE A 116 14.22 16.45 -17.95
N GLY A 117 14.69 17.54 -18.57
CA GLY A 117 14.85 17.66 -20.02
C GLY A 117 13.63 18.27 -20.73
N SER A 118 13.50 18.04 -22.04
CA SER A 118 12.45 18.63 -22.87
C SER A 118 11.06 18.11 -22.50
N TYR A 119 10.10 19.01 -22.26
CA TYR A 119 8.70 18.68 -21.94
C TYR A 119 8.08 17.76 -23.00
N ALA A 120 7.97 16.46 -22.69
CA ALA A 120 7.33 15.48 -23.55
C ALA A 120 5.84 15.37 -23.19
N LEU A 121 4.99 16.13 -23.88
CA LEU A 121 3.53 16.14 -23.73
C LEU A 121 2.83 14.87 -24.28
N ASN A 122 3.59 13.99 -24.90
CA ASN A 122 3.13 12.81 -25.64
C ASN A 122 2.94 11.54 -24.78
N LYS A 123 3.21 11.59 -23.47
CA LYS A 123 2.87 10.51 -22.53
C LYS A 123 1.63 10.90 -21.72
N ASP A 124 0.75 9.93 -21.42
CA ASP A 124 -0.37 10.12 -20.47
C ASP A 124 0.20 10.25 -19.04
N LEU A 125 0.81 11.40 -18.74
CA LEU A 125 1.46 11.70 -17.45
C LEU A 125 0.48 11.58 -16.28
N SER A 126 -0.81 11.77 -16.54
CA SER A 126 -1.87 11.57 -15.55
C SER A 126 -1.82 10.17 -14.92
N LEU A 127 -1.27 9.16 -15.62
CA LEU A 127 -1.07 7.80 -15.09
C LEU A 127 -0.12 7.76 -13.90
N PHE A 128 0.81 8.70 -13.83
CA PHE A 128 1.97 8.64 -12.95
C PHE A 128 1.96 9.75 -11.89
N GLY A 129 1.10 10.76 -12.02
CA GLY A 129 0.97 11.85 -11.05
C GLY A 129 -0.34 12.63 -11.20
N ASP A 130 -0.54 13.57 -10.30
CA ASP A 130 -1.65 14.53 -10.25
C ASP A 130 -1.24 15.90 -10.78
N CYS A 131 0.00 16.30 -10.52
CA CYS A 131 0.58 17.55 -10.97
C CYS A 131 2.01 17.36 -11.51
N ILE A 132 2.48 18.37 -12.23
CA ILE A 132 3.81 18.40 -12.84
C ILE A 132 4.58 19.66 -12.43
N ASP A 133 5.87 19.51 -12.17
CA ASP A 133 6.81 20.60 -11.93
C ASP A 133 8.22 20.27 -12.46
N MET A 134 9.24 21.03 -12.05
CA MET A 134 10.62 20.79 -12.48
C MET A 134 11.57 20.48 -11.33
N GLU A 135 11.21 20.81 -10.08
CA GLU A 135 12.16 20.91 -8.98
C GLU A 135 11.84 20.09 -7.73
N ALA A 136 10.58 19.66 -7.52
CA ALA A 136 10.17 18.95 -6.31
C ALA A 136 10.99 17.69 -6.05
N TYR A 137 11.33 16.92 -7.08
CA TYR A 137 12.05 15.65 -6.90
C TYR A 137 13.43 15.87 -6.27
N PHE A 138 14.15 16.89 -6.75
CA PHE A 138 15.50 17.19 -6.28
C PHE A 138 15.48 17.74 -4.85
N PHE A 139 14.52 18.59 -4.53
CA PHE A 139 14.31 19.06 -3.16
C PHE A 139 13.91 17.92 -2.22
N ALA A 140 12.99 17.05 -2.63
CA ALA A 140 12.58 15.88 -1.85
C ALA A 140 13.77 14.94 -1.60
N LYS A 141 14.64 14.75 -2.59
CA LYS A 141 15.85 13.94 -2.46
C LYS A 141 16.81 14.55 -1.45
N ALA A 142 17.01 15.87 -1.49
CA ALA A 142 17.85 16.59 -0.52
C ALA A 142 17.27 16.52 0.90
N LEU A 143 15.96 16.67 1.07
CA LEU A 143 15.27 16.48 2.37
C LEU A 143 15.58 15.10 2.98
N ASN A 144 15.42 14.04 2.19
CA ASN A 144 15.67 12.67 2.64
C ASN A 144 17.14 12.44 2.98
N GLN A 145 18.07 12.97 2.19
CA GLN A 145 19.50 12.84 2.44
C GLN A 145 19.93 13.53 3.74
N LEU A 146 19.33 14.68 4.04
CA LEU A 146 19.58 15.45 5.27
C LEU A 146 18.83 14.91 6.49
N ASN A 147 17.87 14.00 6.30
CA ASN A 147 16.95 13.54 7.35
C ASN A 147 16.27 14.70 8.10
N THR A 148 15.92 15.76 7.35
CA THR A 148 15.29 16.98 7.91
C THR A 148 13.79 16.99 7.66
N LYS A 149 13.05 17.73 8.49
CA LYS A 149 11.60 17.83 8.39
C LYS A 149 11.25 18.82 7.29
N GLY A 150 10.51 18.37 6.28
CA GLY A 150 10.05 19.26 5.24
C GLY A 150 8.81 18.80 4.49
N LEU A 151 8.27 19.75 3.73
CA LEU A 151 7.09 19.59 2.88
C LEU A 151 7.34 20.22 1.51
N ILE A 152 6.57 19.77 0.53
CA ILE A 152 6.49 20.42 -0.77
C ILE A 152 5.04 20.88 -0.94
N VAL A 153 4.86 22.20 -0.95
CA VAL A 153 3.58 22.87 -1.09
C VAL A 153 3.52 23.41 -2.52
N LYS A 154 2.47 23.07 -3.26
CA LYS A 154 2.29 23.58 -4.62
C LYS A 154 0.97 24.31 -4.78
N LEU A 155 1.01 25.36 -5.58
CA LEU A 155 -0.17 26.10 -6.04
C LEU A 155 -0.42 25.73 -7.51
N ILE A 156 -1.60 25.18 -7.79
CA ILE A 156 -1.93 24.77 -9.15
C ILE A 156 -2.15 26.01 -10.02
N SER A 157 -1.28 26.20 -11.00
CA SER A 157 -1.23 27.41 -11.84
C SER A 157 -2.05 27.30 -13.12
N ASP A 158 -2.12 26.10 -13.69
CA ASP A 158 -2.65 25.86 -15.02
C ASP A 158 -3.05 24.39 -15.23
N ASN A 159 -3.62 24.04 -16.39
CA ASN A 159 -4.02 22.67 -16.74
C ASN A 159 -2.99 21.93 -17.60
N ASN A 160 -1.75 22.43 -17.66
CA ASN A 160 -0.67 21.88 -18.46
C ASN A 160 -1.07 21.67 -19.94
N ASP A 161 -1.88 22.59 -20.48
CA ASP A 161 -2.30 22.63 -21.87
C ASP A 161 -1.53 23.72 -22.65
N ILE A 162 -1.40 23.52 -23.96
CA ILE A 162 -0.62 24.41 -24.85
C ILE A 162 -1.25 25.80 -24.98
N THR A 163 -2.49 25.99 -24.50
CA THR A 163 -3.32 27.17 -24.76
C THR A 163 -3.33 28.21 -23.64
N ASN A 164 -2.43 28.11 -22.66
CA ASN A 164 -2.45 28.93 -21.45
C ASN A 164 -2.53 30.44 -21.74
N LYS A 165 -3.72 31.02 -21.52
CA LYS A 165 -3.92 32.45 -21.27
C LYS A 165 -3.26 32.79 -19.93
N PHE A 166 -2.65 33.97 -19.83
CA PHE A 166 -2.13 34.48 -18.56
C PHE A 166 -3.28 34.59 -17.54
N ILE A 167 -3.30 33.71 -16.54
CA ILE A 167 -4.24 33.77 -15.41
C ILE A 167 -3.48 34.38 -14.23
N THR A 168 -4.02 35.46 -13.65
CA THR A 168 -3.52 35.99 -12.38
C THR A 168 -3.84 35.00 -11.27
N ILE A 169 -2.81 34.47 -10.62
CA ILE A 169 -2.96 33.47 -9.55
C ILE A 169 -3.15 34.18 -8.20
N ASP A 170 -4.17 33.78 -7.44
CA ASP A 170 -4.40 34.27 -6.08
C ASP A 170 -3.55 33.50 -5.06
N TYR A 171 -2.71 34.22 -4.32
CA TYR A 171 -1.81 33.69 -3.29
C TYR A 171 -2.39 33.75 -1.87
N SER A 172 -3.57 34.32 -1.65
CA SER A 172 -4.18 34.52 -0.32
C SER A 172 -4.13 33.26 0.55
N LYS A 173 -4.64 32.14 0.01
CA LYS A 173 -4.62 30.84 0.68
C LYS A 173 -3.20 30.31 0.91
N ALA A 174 -2.28 30.54 -0.03
CA ALA A 174 -0.89 30.13 0.13
C ALA A 174 -0.22 30.85 1.31
N LEU A 175 -0.49 32.16 1.45
CA LEU A 175 0.02 32.99 2.54
C LEU A 175 -0.46 32.46 3.90
N ASP A 176 -1.75 32.16 4.05
CA ASP A 176 -2.33 31.61 5.29
C ASP A 176 -1.72 30.25 5.67
N VAL A 177 -1.50 29.40 4.68
CA VAL A 177 -0.89 28.08 4.85
C VAL A 177 0.57 28.20 5.29
N ILE A 178 1.36 29.01 4.60
CA ILE A 178 2.76 29.25 4.97
C ILE A 178 2.86 29.91 6.36
N ASN A 179 1.95 30.82 6.70
CA ASN A 179 1.91 31.42 8.03
C ASN A 179 1.61 30.38 9.12
N THR A 180 0.71 29.43 8.86
CA THR A 180 0.43 28.32 9.78
C THR A 180 1.67 27.44 9.98
N PHE A 181 2.39 27.10 8.91
CA PHE A 181 3.65 26.36 9.01
C PHE A 181 4.76 27.16 9.73
N LYS A 182 4.79 28.48 9.55
CA LYS A 182 5.67 29.38 10.30
C LYS A 182 5.38 29.30 11.81
N ILE A 183 4.10 29.34 12.21
CA ILE A 183 3.69 29.18 13.61
C ILE A 183 4.15 27.82 14.15
N ILE A 184 3.93 26.74 13.41
CA ILE A 184 4.37 25.39 13.80
C ILE A 184 5.88 25.35 14.03
N ALA A 185 6.65 25.88 13.08
CA ALA A 185 8.11 25.86 13.11
C ALA A 185 8.70 26.74 14.23
N ASN A 186 8.05 27.84 14.61
CA ASN A 186 8.55 28.75 15.62
C ASN A 186 8.19 28.36 17.05
N ASN A 187 7.27 27.40 17.23
CA ASN A 187 6.75 27.01 18.54
C ASN A 187 7.14 25.59 18.97
N ASN A 188 8.14 24.99 18.32
CA ASN A 188 8.58 23.60 18.56
C ASN A 188 7.44 22.57 18.37
N LEU A 189 6.50 22.86 17.46
CA LEU A 189 5.36 21.97 17.20
C LEU A 189 5.64 20.97 16.07
N THR A 190 6.77 21.11 15.35
CA THR A 190 7.05 20.32 14.15
C THR A 190 7.12 18.82 14.41
N GLU A 191 7.62 18.37 15.57
CA GLU A 191 7.61 16.94 15.92
C GLU A 191 6.16 16.40 15.96
N ILE A 192 5.27 17.07 16.68
CA ILE A 192 3.88 16.67 16.85
C ILE A 192 3.17 16.70 15.50
N PHE A 193 3.35 17.79 14.75
CA PHE A 193 2.78 17.98 13.41
C PHE A 193 3.19 16.86 12.45
N VAL A 194 4.50 16.62 12.28
CA VAL A 194 5.01 15.59 11.34
C VAL A 194 4.55 14.19 11.74
N LYS A 195 4.42 13.91 13.04
CA LYS A 195 4.06 12.57 13.54
C LYS A 195 2.56 12.30 13.60
N THR A 196 1.71 13.33 13.52
CA THR A 196 0.25 13.18 13.63
C THR A 196 -0.52 13.69 12.42
N HIS A 197 0.14 14.44 11.53
CA HIS A 197 -0.44 15.11 10.36
C HIS A 197 -1.51 16.18 10.71
N ILE A 198 -1.66 16.54 11.99
CA ILE A 198 -2.64 17.51 12.48
C ILE A 198 -2.17 18.93 12.18
N LEU A 199 -2.97 19.70 11.44
CA LEU A 199 -2.69 21.11 11.15
C LEU A 199 -3.26 22.07 12.20
N ASP A 200 -4.29 21.66 12.95
CA ASP A 200 -4.91 22.53 13.96
C ASP A 200 -3.92 22.91 15.06
N VAL A 201 -3.47 24.16 15.02
CA VAL A 201 -2.47 24.71 15.93
C VAL A 201 -2.90 24.65 17.38
N LYS A 202 -4.21 24.78 17.68
CA LYS A 202 -4.73 24.68 19.06
C LYS A 202 -4.54 23.26 19.59
N VAL A 203 -4.82 22.25 18.77
CA VAL A 203 -4.60 20.84 19.13
C VAL A 203 -3.11 20.57 19.34
N LEU A 204 -2.24 21.08 18.46
CA LEU A 204 -0.79 20.93 18.60
C LEU A 204 -0.26 21.54 19.90
N PHE A 205 -0.67 22.75 20.26
CA PHE A 205 -0.32 23.37 21.55
C PHE A 205 -0.87 22.59 22.74
N GLY A 206 -2.10 22.06 22.63
CA GLY A 206 -2.69 21.21 23.65
C GLY A 206 -1.84 19.97 23.94
N LEU A 207 -1.38 19.28 22.89
CA LEU A 207 -0.49 18.13 22.99
C LEU A 207 0.89 18.51 23.55
N LYS A 208 1.48 19.61 23.10
CA LYS A 208 2.75 20.12 23.63
C LYS A 208 2.66 20.35 25.14
N ARG A 209 1.65 21.10 25.59
CA ARG A 209 1.41 21.39 27.02
C ARG A 209 1.20 20.11 27.82
N LEU A 210 0.50 19.11 27.26
CA LEU A 210 0.32 17.82 27.90
C LEU A 210 1.66 17.11 28.11
N PHE A 211 2.51 17.06 27.07
CA PHE A 211 3.81 16.39 27.14
C PHE A 211 4.76 17.05 28.13
N GLU A 212 4.77 18.38 28.16
CA GLU A 212 5.56 19.17 29.11
C GLU A 212 5.08 18.96 30.54
N LYS A 213 3.77 19.11 30.80
CA LYS A 213 3.17 18.95 32.14
C LYS A 213 3.38 17.55 32.72
N LYS A 214 3.42 16.53 31.87
CA LYS A 214 3.57 15.13 32.29
C LYS A 214 5.00 14.59 32.13
N HIS A 215 5.96 15.42 31.72
CA HIS A 215 7.36 15.04 31.47
C HIS A 215 7.51 13.80 30.55
N TYR A 216 6.77 13.78 29.44
CA TYR A 216 6.78 12.65 28.53
C TYR A 216 8.14 12.52 27.84
N THR A 217 8.79 11.37 28.01
CA THR A 217 10.00 11.02 27.26
C THR A 217 9.72 10.90 25.77
N PHE A 218 10.77 10.91 24.94
CA PHE A 218 10.64 10.70 23.50
C PHE A 218 9.82 9.44 23.17
N THR A 219 10.12 8.31 23.81
CA THR A 219 9.41 7.04 23.62
C THR A 219 7.92 7.14 23.98
N MET A 220 7.59 7.82 25.08
CA MET A 220 6.19 8.02 25.49
C MET A 220 5.42 8.87 24.47
N ARG A 221 6.04 9.92 23.92
CA ARG A 221 5.44 10.74 22.87
C ARG A 221 5.21 9.94 21.59
N GLN A 222 6.20 9.16 21.14
CA GLN A 222 6.05 8.29 19.97
C GLN A 222 4.88 7.30 20.14
N ASN A 223 4.65 6.77 21.34
CA ASN A 223 3.50 5.90 21.62
C ASN A 223 2.17 6.65 21.57
N ILE A 224 2.11 7.91 22.03
CA ILE A 224 0.91 8.74 21.85
C ILE A 224 0.63 8.99 20.36
N TYR A 225 1.64 9.38 19.59
CA TYR A 225 1.45 9.66 18.16
C TYR A 225 0.88 8.46 17.42
N LYS A 226 1.41 7.26 17.68
CA LYS A 226 0.87 6.01 17.13
C LYS A 226 -0.59 5.80 17.51
N LYS A 227 -0.96 6.01 18.79
CA LYS A 227 -2.35 5.88 19.24
C LYS A 227 -3.28 6.89 18.56
N ILE A 228 -2.81 8.14 18.38
CA ILE A 228 -3.57 9.15 17.64
C ILE A 228 -3.83 8.66 16.21
N LEU A 229 -2.79 8.27 15.47
CA LEU A 229 -2.94 7.75 14.10
C LEU A 229 -3.89 6.56 14.01
N ILE A 230 -3.76 5.57 14.89
CA ILE A 230 -4.62 4.38 14.93
C ILE A 230 -6.09 4.74 15.16
N ASN A 231 -6.35 5.71 16.04
CA ASN A 231 -7.70 6.05 16.46
C ASN A 231 -8.37 7.13 15.60
N SER A 232 -7.60 7.96 14.89
CA SER A 232 -8.14 9.06 14.09
C SER A 232 -8.27 8.72 12.61
N THR A 233 -7.71 7.61 12.14
CA THR A 233 -7.72 7.29 10.72
C THR A 233 -9.05 6.69 10.30
N GLU A 234 -9.76 7.41 9.42
CA GLU A 234 -10.89 6.87 8.69
C GLU A 234 -10.42 6.00 7.53
N ILE A 235 -10.93 4.78 7.45
CA ILE A 235 -10.65 3.88 6.32
C ILE A 235 -11.56 4.28 5.15
N ILE A 236 -11.01 5.06 4.21
CA ILE A 236 -11.70 5.40 2.96
C ILE A 236 -11.60 4.21 2.00
N LYS A 237 -12.73 3.53 1.79
CA LYS A 237 -12.83 2.34 0.93
C LYS A 237 -13.26 2.76 -0.47
N LYS A 238 -12.58 2.26 -1.50
CA LYS A 238 -12.98 2.49 -2.89
C LYS A 238 -13.07 1.16 -3.62
N PRO A 239 -14.20 0.85 -4.29
CA PRO A 239 -14.32 -0.37 -5.05
C PRO A 239 -13.28 -0.41 -6.18
N PHE A 240 -12.71 -1.59 -6.42
CA PHE A 240 -11.89 -1.81 -7.62
C PHE A 240 -12.77 -1.60 -8.85
N LYS A 241 -12.47 -0.57 -9.64
CA LYS A 241 -13.16 -0.25 -10.90
C LYS A 241 -12.15 -0.27 -12.01
N LEU A 242 -12.11 -1.33 -12.81
CA LEU A 242 -11.15 -1.45 -13.91
C LEU A 242 -11.30 -0.26 -14.87
N LYS A 243 -10.32 0.65 -14.88
CA LYS A 243 -10.30 1.81 -15.79
C LYS A 243 -9.39 1.58 -16.99
N ARG A 244 -8.37 0.74 -16.84
CA ARG A 244 -7.33 0.51 -17.85
C ARG A 244 -6.85 -0.94 -17.82
N SER A 245 -6.41 -1.42 -18.97
CA SER A 245 -5.74 -2.71 -19.12
C SER A 245 -4.41 -2.45 -19.80
N PHE A 246 -3.33 -3.04 -19.27
CA PHE A 246 -1.99 -2.96 -19.85
C PHE A 246 -1.50 -4.36 -20.21
N SER A 247 -0.75 -4.50 -21.29
CA SER A 247 -0.13 -5.79 -21.59
C SER A 247 1.22 -5.72 -22.32
N GLU A 248 2.15 -6.56 -21.87
CA GLU A 248 3.42 -6.88 -22.58
C GLU A 248 3.20 -7.83 -23.76
N ILE A 249 2.10 -8.58 -23.74
CA ILE A 249 1.80 -9.61 -24.71
C ILE A 249 0.47 -9.32 -25.39
N HIS A 250 0.15 -10.09 -26.42
CA HIS A 250 -1.18 -10.00 -27.00
C HIS A 250 -2.21 -10.67 -26.08
N VAL A 251 -3.27 -9.95 -25.75
CA VAL A 251 -4.44 -10.47 -25.03
C VAL A 251 -5.72 -10.13 -25.78
N LYS A 252 -6.77 -10.94 -25.59
CA LYS A 252 -8.05 -10.79 -26.30
C LYS A 252 -8.79 -9.50 -25.96
N GLN A 253 -8.64 -9.00 -24.74
CA GLN A 253 -9.32 -7.80 -24.25
C GLN A 253 -8.63 -6.55 -24.79
N LYS A 254 -9.31 -5.40 -24.87
CA LYS A 254 -8.65 -4.12 -25.21
C LYS A 254 -7.56 -3.77 -24.18
N TYR A 255 -6.37 -3.42 -24.63
CA TYR A 255 -5.23 -3.07 -23.76
C TYR A 255 -4.37 -1.95 -24.32
N ILE A 256 -3.59 -1.32 -23.44
CA ILE A 256 -2.48 -0.43 -23.77
C ILE A 256 -1.21 -1.28 -23.79
N LYS A 257 -0.53 -1.32 -24.93
CA LYS A 257 0.74 -2.05 -25.07
C LYS A 257 1.82 -1.39 -24.20
N ILE A 258 2.59 -2.23 -23.51
CA ILE A 258 3.72 -1.81 -22.68
C ILE A 258 4.91 -2.72 -22.97
N ASP A 259 6.13 -2.23 -22.81
CA ASP A 259 7.33 -3.03 -23.08
C ASP A 259 7.80 -3.80 -21.84
N ASP A 260 7.60 -3.22 -20.65
CA ASP A 260 7.94 -3.83 -19.38
C ASP A 260 6.89 -3.55 -18.30
N TYR A 261 6.36 -4.61 -17.71
CA TYR A 261 5.33 -4.53 -16.68
C TYR A 261 5.87 -3.98 -15.37
N VAL A 262 7.16 -4.14 -15.06
CA VAL A 262 7.74 -3.73 -13.77
C VAL A 262 7.70 -2.21 -13.62
N GLY A 263 8.08 -1.49 -14.69
CA GLY A 263 7.98 -0.03 -14.75
C GLY A 263 6.55 0.48 -14.50
N ILE A 264 5.55 -0.17 -15.10
CA ILE A 264 4.14 0.18 -14.91
C ILE A 264 3.66 -0.22 -13.51
N PHE A 265 3.90 -1.45 -13.09
CA PHE A 265 3.39 -2.00 -11.84
C PHE A 265 3.85 -1.23 -10.60
N HIS A 266 5.09 -0.73 -10.58
CA HIS A 266 5.61 0.03 -9.44
C HIS A 266 5.31 1.53 -9.48
N ASN A 267 5.09 2.09 -10.67
CA ASN A 267 4.94 3.53 -10.84
C ASN A 267 3.54 3.99 -11.23
N LEU A 268 2.65 3.07 -11.63
CA LEU A 268 1.25 3.40 -11.82
C LEU A 268 0.73 4.01 -10.52
N LYS A 269 0.05 5.15 -10.64
CA LYS A 269 -0.67 5.76 -9.52
C LYS A 269 -1.66 4.75 -8.91
N ASP A 270 -2.38 5.15 -7.88
CA ASP A 270 -3.58 4.48 -7.38
C ASP A 270 -4.74 4.40 -8.41
N LYS A 271 -4.46 4.41 -9.72
CA LYS A 271 -5.44 4.17 -10.78
C LYS A 271 -5.64 2.66 -10.93
N CYS A 272 -6.90 2.24 -10.83
CA CYS A 272 -7.31 0.85 -11.01
C CYS A 272 -7.03 0.36 -12.44
N ALA A 273 -6.17 -0.64 -12.57
CA ALA A 273 -5.82 -1.31 -13.80
C ALA A 273 -5.60 -2.81 -13.59
N VAL A 274 -5.66 -3.58 -14.68
CA VAL A 274 -5.13 -4.94 -14.75
C VAL A 274 -3.92 -4.96 -15.67
N ILE A 275 -2.89 -5.72 -15.31
CA ILE A 275 -1.65 -5.83 -16.08
C ILE A 275 -1.45 -7.29 -16.48
N TYR A 276 -1.29 -7.55 -17.77
CA TYR A 276 -1.00 -8.88 -18.31
C TYR A 276 0.45 -8.94 -18.80
N ALA A 277 1.24 -9.85 -18.26
CA ALA A 277 2.69 -9.87 -18.46
C ALA A 277 3.22 -11.31 -18.55
N ASN A 278 4.51 -11.44 -18.87
CA ASN A 278 5.24 -12.69 -18.63
C ASN A 278 6.04 -12.58 -17.33
N LYS A 279 5.98 -13.62 -16.50
CA LYS A 279 6.76 -13.66 -15.26
C LYS A 279 8.24 -13.78 -15.61
N LYS A 280 9.01 -12.81 -15.12
CA LYS A 280 10.48 -12.83 -15.15
C LYS A 280 11.00 -13.24 -13.77
N GLY A 281 12.08 -14.02 -13.70
CA GLY A 281 12.74 -14.39 -12.43
C GLY A 281 12.03 -15.50 -11.64
N GLU A 282 11.75 -15.28 -10.35
CA GLU A 282 11.22 -16.30 -9.43
C GLU A 282 9.77 -16.70 -9.79
N PHE A 283 9.53 -17.96 -10.12
CA PHE A 283 8.19 -18.51 -10.40
C PHE A 283 7.54 -19.14 -9.15
N LEU A 284 8.38 -19.72 -8.30
CA LEU A 284 8.00 -20.49 -7.13
C LEU A 284 8.83 -20.01 -5.94
N ARG A 285 8.17 -19.71 -4.82
CA ARG A 285 8.82 -19.28 -3.59
C ARG A 285 8.62 -20.29 -2.48
N LYS A 286 9.69 -20.75 -1.84
CA LYS A 286 9.59 -21.68 -0.69
C LYS A 286 8.74 -21.04 0.42
N THR A 287 7.80 -21.79 0.97
CA THR A 287 6.98 -21.31 2.08
C THR A 287 7.80 -21.20 3.37
N PRO A 288 7.44 -20.30 4.29
CA PRO A 288 8.04 -20.27 5.63
C PRO A 288 7.84 -21.59 6.39
N ASP A 289 8.64 -21.79 7.44
CA ASP A 289 8.45 -22.91 8.36
C ASP A 289 7.06 -22.84 9.02
N HIS A 290 6.46 -24.00 9.25
CA HIS A 290 5.10 -24.14 9.81
C HIS A 290 3.99 -23.46 8.98
N TYR A 291 4.22 -23.21 7.68
CA TYR A 291 3.16 -22.74 6.77
C TYR A 291 2.27 -23.88 6.28
N THR A 292 2.83 -25.07 6.14
CA THR A 292 2.17 -26.28 5.63
C THR A 292 1.81 -27.21 6.79
N PRO A 293 1.02 -28.29 6.56
CA PRO A 293 0.77 -29.31 7.58
C PRO A 293 2.06 -29.87 8.20
N GLN A 294 1.98 -30.41 9.41
CA GLN A 294 3.15 -30.90 10.15
C GLN A 294 4.00 -31.88 9.31
N ASN A 295 5.32 -31.76 9.43
CA ASN A 295 6.30 -32.58 8.71
C ASN A 295 6.24 -32.49 7.17
N THR A 296 5.70 -31.40 6.64
CA THR A 296 5.70 -31.11 5.19
C THR A 296 6.34 -29.74 4.93
N TYR A 297 6.55 -29.41 3.65
CA TYR A 297 6.84 -28.04 3.21
C TYR A 297 6.22 -27.83 1.83
N GLY A 298 6.29 -26.59 1.33
CA GLY A 298 5.74 -26.28 0.02
C GLY A 298 6.32 -25.04 -0.63
N TYR A 299 5.68 -24.66 -1.74
CA TYR A 299 6.03 -23.50 -2.54
C TYR A 299 4.79 -22.67 -2.87
N SER A 300 4.90 -21.35 -2.76
CA SER A 300 3.91 -20.43 -3.32
C SER A 300 4.14 -20.24 -4.82
N ILE A 301 3.10 -20.45 -5.62
CA ILE A 301 3.08 -20.20 -7.06
C ILE A 301 2.84 -18.71 -7.30
N LEU A 302 3.80 -18.03 -7.91
CA LEU A 302 3.76 -16.59 -8.17
C LEU A 302 3.10 -16.25 -9.51
N GLN A 303 1.92 -16.83 -9.82
CA GLN A 303 1.23 -16.65 -11.11
C GLN A 303 0.51 -15.30 -11.24
N SER A 304 0.14 -14.70 -10.12
CA SER A 304 -0.44 -13.37 -10.11
C SER A 304 -0.04 -12.61 -8.85
N TYR A 305 -0.05 -11.28 -8.97
CA TYR A 305 0.17 -10.34 -7.87
C TYR A 305 -1.08 -9.51 -7.64
N ASN A 306 -1.35 -9.18 -6.37
CA ASN A 306 -2.53 -8.46 -5.89
C ASN A 306 -3.87 -9.16 -6.21
N CYS A 307 -4.96 -8.55 -5.73
CA CYS A 307 -6.31 -9.01 -5.97
C CYS A 307 -7.26 -7.80 -6.13
N ILE A 308 -8.53 -8.07 -6.43
CA ILE A 308 -9.57 -7.03 -6.57
C ILE A 308 -10.28 -6.66 -5.25
N TYR A 309 -9.92 -7.32 -4.15
CA TYR A 309 -10.50 -7.09 -2.83
C TYR A 309 -9.68 -6.10 -2.01
N ASP A 310 -10.30 -5.47 -1.01
CA ASP A 310 -9.69 -4.41 -0.19
C ASP A 310 -9.66 -4.79 1.29
N CYS A 311 -9.19 -6.01 1.61
CA CYS A 311 -9.05 -6.42 3.01
C CYS A 311 -8.13 -5.46 3.76
N SER A 312 -8.56 -4.95 4.90
CA SER A 312 -7.83 -3.97 5.71
C SER A 312 -6.50 -4.52 6.18
N TYR A 313 -6.44 -5.81 6.52
CA TYR A 313 -5.26 -6.53 7.02
C TYR A 313 -4.36 -7.14 5.93
N CYS A 314 -4.68 -6.95 4.65
CA CYS A 314 -3.99 -7.66 3.57
C CYS A 314 -2.50 -7.32 3.53
N PHE A 315 -1.64 -8.29 3.88
CA PHE A 315 -0.18 -8.10 3.91
C PHE A 315 0.38 -7.65 2.55
N LEU A 316 -0.32 -7.95 1.44
CA LEU A 316 0.06 -7.49 0.10
C LEU A 316 0.13 -5.96 -0.02
N LYS A 317 -0.60 -5.21 0.82
CA LYS A 317 -0.50 -3.74 0.92
C LYS A 317 0.86 -3.24 1.45
N GLY A 318 1.53 -4.08 2.23
CA GLY A 318 2.91 -3.88 2.68
C GLY A 318 3.94 -4.45 1.70
N TYR A 319 3.57 -5.49 0.95
CA TYR A 319 4.46 -6.17 0.01
C TYR A 319 4.58 -5.44 -1.35
N PHE A 320 3.46 -4.95 -1.90
CA PHE A 320 3.41 -4.26 -3.18
C PHE A 320 3.18 -2.74 -3.01
N LYS A 321 3.75 -1.97 -3.94
CA LYS A 321 3.58 -0.50 -3.97
C LYS A 321 2.26 -0.04 -4.57
N THR A 322 1.58 -0.90 -5.32
CA THR A 322 0.29 -0.64 -5.95
C THR A 322 -0.68 -1.77 -5.62
N PHE A 323 -1.98 -1.51 -5.76
CA PHE A 323 -3.04 -2.52 -5.54
C PHE A 323 -3.45 -3.23 -6.84
N ASN A 324 -2.85 -2.87 -7.98
CA ASN A 324 -3.29 -3.36 -9.28
C ASN A 324 -2.91 -4.83 -9.48
N PRO A 325 -3.83 -5.69 -9.94
CA PRO A 325 -3.50 -7.06 -10.28
C PRO A 325 -2.52 -7.16 -11.45
N VAL A 326 -1.52 -8.03 -11.30
CA VAL A 326 -0.68 -8.50 -12.41
C VAL A 326 -0.96 -9.98 -12.63
N ILE A 327 -1.24 -10.37 -13.87
CA ILE A 327 -1.54 -11.75 -14.25
C ILE A 327 -0.46 -12.21 -15.22
N PHE A 328 0.29 -13.23 -14.82
CA PHE A 328 1.36 -13.80 -15.63
C PHE A 328 0.83 -14.92 -16.51
N LYS A 329 1.20 -14.88 -17.80
CA LYS A 329 0.53 -15.69 -18.85
C LYS A 329 1.39 -16.83 -19.39
N ASN A 330 2.70 -16.82 -19.14
CA ASN A 330 3.63 -17.91 -19.42
C ASN A 330 3.52 -19.04 -18.38
N ILE A 331 2.37 -19.70 -18.32
CA ILE A 331 2.08 -20.76 -17.33
C ILE A 331 2.93 -22.02 -17.53
N GLU A 332 3.36 -22.29 -18.76
CA GLU A 332 4.19 -23.44 -19.12
C GLU A 332 5.55 -23.41 -18.39
N ASP A 333 6.11 -22.21 -18.19
CA ASP A 333 7.35 -22.03 -17.43
C ASP A 333 7.18 -22.45 -15.96
N TYR A 334 6.00 -22.22 -15.38
CA TYR A 334 5.71 -22.66 -14.01
C TYR A 334 5.67 -24.19 -13.94
N PHE A 335 5.05 -24.84 -14.92
CA PHE A 335 4.96 -26.30 -14.96
C PHE A 335 6.35 -26.95 -15.04
N GLU A 336 7.24 -26.40 -15.85
CA GLU A 336 8.62 -26.89 -15.94
C GLU A 336 9.40 -26.69 -14.64
N GLN A 337 9.20 -25.58 -13.92
CA GLN A 337 9.83 -25.38 -12.62
C GLN A 337 9.28 -26.33 -11.55
N ILE A 338 7.97 -26.59 -11.55
CA ILE A 338 7.33 -27.54 -10.62
C ILE A 338 7.89 -28.95 -10.85
N LYS A 339 7.97 -29.42 -12.11
CA LYS A 339 8.57 -30.73 -12.44
C LYS A 339 10.02 -30.83 -11.94
N LYS A 340 10.83 -29.78 -12.15
CA LYS A 340 12.22 -29.73 -11.67
C LYS A 340 12.32 -29.87 -10.15
N ILE A 341 11.47 -29.18 -9.40
CA ILE A 341 11.43 -29.31 -7.92
C ILE A 341 11.06 -30.74 -7.53
N LEU A 342 9.98 -31.28 -8.11
CA LEU A 342 9.50 -32.63 -7.80
C LEU A 342 10.52 -33.73 -8.13
N SER A 343 11.33 -33.54 -9.17
CA SER A 343 12.41 -34.48 -9.51
C SER A 343 13.54 -34.51 -8.48
N LYS A 344 13.86 -33.35 -7.88
CA LYS A 344 15.00 -33.16 -6.97
C LYS A 344 14.68 -33.56 -5.55
N ASP A 345 13.47 -33.25 -5.09
CA ASP A 345 13.08 -33.49 -3.72
C ASP A 345 12.14 -34.71 -3.62
N LYS A 346 12.42 -35.57 -2.64
CA LYS A 346 11.70 -36.83 -2.42
C LYS A 346 10.74 -36.78 -1.23
N LEU A 347 10.73 -35.71 -0.43
CA LEU A 347 9.78 -35.59 0.66
C LEU A 347 8.37 -35.42 0.11
N ARG A 348 7.42 -36.18 0.67
CA ARG A 348 6.01 -36.19 0.26
C ARG A 348 5.07 -36.21 1.48
N PRO A 349 3.87 -35.63 1.39
CA PRO A 349 3.37 -34.84 0.25
C PRO A 349 4.03 -33.46 0.17
N MET A 350 4.27 -32.98 -1.05
CA MET A 350 4.75 -31.62 -1.30
C MET A 350 3.57 -30.71 -1.66
N TYR A 351 3.48 -29.54 -1.01
CA TYR A 351 2.38 -28.60 -1.24
C TYR A 351 2.78 -27.46 -2.17
N PHE A 352 1.85 -27.06 -3.03
CA PHE A 352 1.96 -25.87 -3.85
C PHE A 352 0.75 -24.98 -3.64
N TYR A 353 0.97 -23.69 -3.38
CA TYR A 353 -0.08 -22.74 -3.01
C TYR A 353 -0.30 -21.75 -4.15
N LEU A 354 -1.48 -21.78 -4.74
CA LEU A 354 -1.96 -20.76 -5.67
C LEU A 354 -2.91 -19.83 -4.90
N GLY A 355 -2.57 -18.54 -4.86
CA GLY A 355 -3.31 -17.55 -4.07
C GLY A 355 -2.61 -17.06 -2.80
N THR A 356 -1.28 -17.23 -2.70
CA THR A 356 -0.48 -16.55 -1.65
C THR A 356 -0.34 -15.05 -1.93
N PHE A 357 -0.10 -14.67 -3.19
CA PHE A 357 0.15 -13.28 -3.60
C PHE A 357 -1.01 -12.66 -4.39
N SER A 358 -2.14 -13.36 -4.48
CA SER A 358 -3.35 -12.96 -5.20
C SER A 358 -4.55 -13.79 -4.73
N ASP A 359 -5.73 -13.54 -5.30
CA ASP A 359 -6.86 -14.47 -5.19
C ASP A 359 -7.23 -14.96 -6.61
N PRO A 360 -6.77 -16.15 -7.02
CA PRO A 360 -6.92 -16.64 -8.39
C PRO A 360 -8.38 -16.81 -8.82
N ILE A 361 -9.27 -17.22 -7.92
CA ILE A 361 -10.69 -17.41 -8.24
C ILE A 361 -11.39 -16.04 -8.27
N ALA A 362 -10.99 -15.05 -7.46
CA ALA A 362 -11.48 -13.68 -7.62
C ALA A 362 -11.03 -13.07 -8.96
N LEU A 363 -9.80 -13.36 -9.40
CA LEU A 363 -9.24 -12.91 -10.67
C LEU A 363 -9.76 -13.69 -11.89
N SER A 364 -10.60 -14.70 -11.70
CA SER A 364 -11.22 -15.51 -12.77
C SER A 364 -12.03 -14.72 -13.80
N ILE A 365 -12.45 -13.51 -13.45
CA ILE A 365 -13.08 -12.55 -14.38
C ILE A 365 -12.12 -12.08 -15.49
N PHE A 366 -10.80 -12.12 -15.22
CA PHE A 366 -9.74 -11.69 -16.13
C PHE A 366 -8.96 -12.87 -16.69
N ASP A 367 -8.76 -13.90 -15.88
CA ASP A 367 -7.94 -15.06 -16.24
C ASP A 367 -8.32 -16.29 -15.42
N LYS A 368 -8.55 -17.41 -16.12
CA LYS A 368 -8.98 -18.68 -15.53
C LYS A 368 -7.85 -19.72 -15.50
N SER A 369 -6.58 -19.30 -15.56
CA SER A 369 -5.46 -20.25 -15.66
C SER A 369 -5.35 -21.18 -14.46
N TYR A 370 -5.95 -20.84 -13.32
CA TYR A 370 -5.99 -21.70 -12.13
C TYR A 370 -6.60 -23.08 -12.41
N ILE A 371 -7.49 -23.19 -13.40
CA ILE A 371 -8.02 -24.48 -13.89
C ILE A 371 -6.90 -25.32 -14.51
N LYS A 372 -6.07 -24.71 -15.37
CA LYS A 372 -4.92 -25.40 -15.98
C LYS A 372 -3.89 -25.85 -14.95
N PHE A 373 -3.71 -25.09 -13.86
CA PHE A 373 -2.91 -25.55 -12.72
C PHE A 373 -3.55 -26.77 -12.07
N ALA A 374 -4.86 -26.76 -11.80
CA ALA A 374 -5.53 -27.90 -11.20
C ALA A 374 -5.43 -29.18 -12.07
N GLU A 375 -5.66 -29.05 -13.38
CA GLU A 375 -5.48 -30.12 -14.37
C GLU A 375 -4.04 -30.66 -14.41
N PHE A 376 -3.05 -29.75 -14.40
CA PHE A 376 -1.64 -30.13 -14.38
C PHE A 376 -1.26 -30.97 -13.16
N PHE A 377 -1.81 -30.63 -11.98
CA PHE A 377 -1.49 -31.33 -10.73
C PHE A 377 -2.16 -32.72 -10.60
N GLU A 378 -3.17 -33.04 -11.40
CA GLU A 378 -3.83 -34.37 -11.34
C GLU A 378 -2.87 -35.53 -11.56
N ASN A 379 -1.82 -35.30 -12.35
CA ASN A 379 -0.84 -36.31 -12.75
C ASN A 379 0.48 -36.23 -11.95
N LEU A 380 0.51 -35.43 -10.87
CA LEU A 380 1.72 -35.22 -10.07
C LEU A 380 1.59 -35.84 -8.68
N ASP A 381 2.73 -36.28 -8.13
CA ASP A 381 2.86 -36.64 -6.73
C ASP A 381 3.08 -35.38 -5.87
N ALA A 382 2.08 -34.49 -5.90
CA ALA A 382 2.09 -33.20 -5.20
C ALA A 382 0.66 -32.70 -5.01
N ILE A 383 0.45 -31.85 -4.01
CA ILE A 383 -0.85 -31.26 -3.70
C ILE A 383 -0.86 -29.80 -4.14
N LEU A 384 -1.86 -29.41 -4.92
CA LEU A 384 -2.19 -28.01 -5.18
C LEU A 384 -3.24 -27.52 -4.19
N GLU A 385 -3.02 -26.38 -3.55
CA GLU A 385 -4.03 -25.66 -2.80
C GLU A 385 -4.32 -24.33 -3.48
N ILE A 386 -5.59 -24.14 -3.88
CA ILE A 386 -6.08 -22.88 -4.45
C ILE A 386 -6.84 -22.14 -3.35
N ARG A 387 -6.28 -21.01 -2.88
CA ARG A 387 -6.87 -20.20 -1.81
C ARG A 387 -7.78 -19.10 -2.36
N THR A 388 -8.94 -18.89 -1.74
CA THR A 388 -9.87 -17.83 -2.16
C THR A 388 -10.78 -17.30 -1.05
N LYS A 389 -11.26 -16.06 -1.23
CA LYS A 389 -12.46 -15.50 -0.57
C LYS A 389 -13.66 -15.40 -1.52
N SER A 390 -13.46 -15.67 -2.80
CA SER A 390 -14.45 -15.53 -3.86
C SER A 390 -15.54 -16.60 -3.77
N ALA A 391 -16.77 -16.20 -4.08
CA ALA A 391 -17.90 -17.11 -4.28
C ALA A 391 -18.11 -17.46 -5.77
N ASN A 392 -17.24 -16.99 -6.67
CA ASN A 392 -17.36 -17.22 -8.11
C ASN A 392 -16.85 -18.61 -8.52
N VAL A 393 -17.56 -19.65 -8.10
CA VAL A 393 -17.18 -21.06 -8.33
C VAL A 393 -17.77 -21.68 -9.59
N LYS A 394 -18.48 -20.90 -10.41
CA LYS A 394 -19.18 -21.38 -11.61
C LYS A 394 -18.26 -22.12 -12.57
N GLU A 395 -17.02 -21.66 -12.72
CA GLU A 395 -16.06 -22.31 -13.60
C GLU A 395 -15.63 -23.68 -13.07
N LEU A 396 -15.29 -23.79 -11.79
CA LEU A 396 -14.92 -25.06 -11.15
C LEU A 396 -16.00 -26.14 -11.34
N LEU A 397 -17.28 -25.74 -11.22
CA LEU A 397 -18.42 -26.65 -11.38
C LEU A 397 -18.59 -27.20 -12.81
N GLN A 398 -17.85 -26.70 -13.80
CA GLN A 398 -17.83 -27.26 -15.17
C GLN A 398 -16.85 -28.43 -15.30
N HIS A 399 -16.03 -28.68 -14.27
CA HIS A 399 -15.02 -29.73 -14.24
C HIS A 399 -15.37 -30.81 -13.21
N LYS A 400 -14.81 -32.00 -13.40
CA LYS A 400 -14.81 -33.03 -12.35
C LYS A 400 -13.87 -32.60 -11.21
N PRO A 401 -14.08 -33.09 -9.97
CA PRO A 401 -13.16 -32.85 -8.87
C PRO A 401 -11.73 -33.25 -9.22
N PHE A 402 -10.79 -32.32 -9.04
CA PHE A 402 -9.38 -32.55 -9.27
C PHE A 402 -8.76 -33.32 -8.09
N LYS A 403 -8.27 -34.54 -8.35
CA LYS A 403 -7.81 -35.48 -7.30
C LYS A 403 -6.81 -34.85 -6.32
N ASN A 404 -5.82 -34.13 -6.85
CA ASN A 404 -4.69 -33.59 -6.10
C ASN A 404 -4.83 -32.09 -5.79
N THR A 405 -6.04 -31.53 -5.91
CA THR A 405 -6.29 -30.11 -5.64
C THR A 405 -7.24 -29.94 -4.47
N ILE A 406 -6.90 -29.01 -3.58
CA ILE A 406 -7.73 -28.50 -2.49
C ILE A 406 -8.23 -27.11 -2.87
N ILE A 407 -9.54 -26.89 -2.84
CA ILE A 407 -10.12 -25.55 -2.95
C ILE A 407 -10.32 -25.01 -1.53
N ALA A 408 -9.46 -24.07 -1.13
CA ALA A 408 -9.39 -23.56 0.22
C ALA A 408 -10.09 -22.20 0.37
N PHE A 409 -11.10 -22.12 1.23
CA PHE A 409 -11.85 -20.89 1.49
C PHE A 409 -11.38 -20.21 2.76
N SER A 410 -11.03 -18.92 2.66
CA SER A 410 -10.89 -18.06 3.83
C SER A 410 -12.26 -17.70 4.40
N LEU A 411 -12.50 -18.04 5.67
CA LEU A 411 -13.73 -17.73 6.38
C LEU A 411 -13.44 -16.84 7.59
N ALA A 412 -14.40 -15.98 7.91
CA ALA A 412 -14.43 -15.20 9.14
C ALA A 412 -15.91 -14.92 9.49
N PRO A 413 -16.25 -14.61 10.75
CA PRO A 413 -17.59 -14.19 11.12
C PRO A 413 -18.04 -12.99 10.29
N GLN A 414 -19.35 -12.88 10.04
CA GLN A 414 -19.91 -11.83 9.18
C GLN A 414 -19.52 -10.42 9.66
N ASN A 415 -19.52 -10.18 10.98
CA ASN A 415 -19.09 -8.89 11.54
C ASN A 415 -17.60 -8.61 11.29
N ALA A 416 -16.75 -9.63 11.27
CA ALA A 416 -15.33 -9.49 10.93
C ALA A 416 -15.15 -9.16 9.45
N ILE A 417 -15.93 -9.81 8.57
CA ILE A 417 -15.94 -9.52 7.13
C ILE A 417 -16.36 -8.07 6.87
N GLU A 418 -17.44 -7.61 7.48
CA GLU A 418 -17.92 -6.23 7.36
C GLU A 418 -16.94 -5.22 7.91
N LYS A 419 -16.21 -5.57 8.98
CA LYS A 419 -15.21 -4.69 9.60
C LYS A 419 -13.91 -4.66 8.81
N PHE A 420 -13.49 -5.75 8.18
CA PHE A 420 -12.11 -5.89 7.69
C PHE A 420 -11.95 -6.42 6.26
N GLU A 421 -12.92 -7.09 5.67
CA GLU A 421 -12.80 -7.77 4.36
C GLU A 421 -13.62 -7.05 3.28
N TYR A 422 -13.33 -5.78 3.06
CA TYR A 422 -14.10 -4.96 2.13
C TYR A 422 -14.07 -5.53 0.70
N LEU A 423 -15.23 -5.43 0.05
CA LEU A 423 -15.46 -5.87 -1.34
C LEU A 423 -15.35 -7.38 -1.56
N THR A 424 -15.19 -8.16 -0.50
CA THR A 424 -15.28 -9.62 -0.57
C THR A 424 -16.75 -10.08 -0.47
N PRO A 425 -17.08 -11.30 -0.94
CA PRO A 425 -18.39 -11.90 -0.66
C PRO A 425 -18.64 -12.05 0.85
N SER A 426 -19.91 -11.90 1.24
CA SER A 426 -20.37 -12.16 2.60
C SER A 426 -20.18 -13.63 2.99
N LEU A 427 -20.21 -13.91 4.30
CA LEU A 427 -20.10 -15.26 4.82
C LEU A 427 -21.14 -16.21 4.18
N PRO A 428 -22.46 -15.90 4.13
CA PRO A 428 -23.44 -16.80 3.51
C PRO A 428 -23.09 -17.20 2.08
N ARG A 429 -22.60 -16.27 1.26
CA ARG A 429 -22.21 -16.53 -0.13
C ARG A 429 -21.01 -17.47 -0.23
N ARG A 430 -20.04 -17.34 0.69
CA ARG A 430 -18.89 -18.27 0.75
C ARG A 430 -19.33 -19.66 1.19
N LEU A 431 -20.19 -19.76 2.20
CA LEU A 431 -20.73 -21.04 2.66
C LEU A 431 -21.53 -21.75 1.57
N GLU A 432 -22.32 -21.01 0.80
CA GLU A 432 -23.04 -21.53 -0.36
C GLU A 432 -22.09 -22.05 -1.45
N ALA A 433 -21.05 -21.29 -1.78
CA ALA A 433 -20.04 -21.72 -2.74
C ALA A 433 -19.32 -23.00 -2.30
N ILE A 434 -19.00 -23.12 -1.01
CA ILE A 434 -18.44 -24.34 -0.41
C ILE A 434 -19.40 -25.51 -0.56
N LYS A 435 -20.70 -25.34 -0.25
CA LYS A 435 -21.70 -26.41 -0.39
C LYS A 435 -21.82 -26.91 -1.83
N LEU A 436 -21.83 -26.00 -2.80
CA LEU A 436 -21.90 -26.36 -4.22
C LEU A 436 -20.70 -27.22 -4.64
N LEU A 437 -19.49 -26.82 -4.24
CA LEU A 437 -18.27 -27.57 -4.55
C LEU A 437 -18.19 -28.90 -3.79
N ASP A 438 -18.58 -28.93 -2.51
CA ASP A 438 -18.63 -30.16 -1.71
C ASP A 438 -19.62 -31.18 -2.28
N ASN A 439 -20.81 -30.73 -2.71
CA ASN A 439 -21.79 -31.58 -3.37
C ASN A 439 -21.29 -32.12 -4.72
N ALA A 440 -20.43 -31.37 -5.41
CA ALA A 440 -19.78 -31.81 -6.64
C ALA A 440 -18.56 -32.72 -6.39
N GLY A 441 -18.13 -32.91 -5.14
CA GLY A 441 -17.05 -33.83 -4.75
C GLY A 441 -15.65 -33.21 -4.65
N PHE A 442 -15.53 -31.88 -4.66
CA PHE A 442 -14.24 -31.20 -4.55
C PHE A 442 -13.68 -31.29 -3.13
N ASN A 443 -12.36 -31.47 -3.00
CA ASN A 443 -11.69 -31.37 -1.70
C ASN A 443 -11.74 -29.94 -1.17
N ILE A 444 -12.34 -29.75 0.01
CA ILE A 444 -12.54 -28.43 0.62
C ILE A 444 -11.52 -28.19 1.72
N GLY A 445 -10.82 -27.06 1.64
CA GLY A 445 -10.02 -26.51 2.74
C GLY A 445 -10.72 -25.32 3.40
N ILE A 446 -10.60 -25.18 4.73
CA ILE A 446 -11.09 -24.02 5.46
C ILE A 446 -9.91 -23.26 6.07
N ARG A 447 -9.86 -21.94 5.91
CA ARG A 447 -8.76 -21.09 6.38
C ARG A 447 -9.33 -20.01 7.28
N PHE A 448 -9.06 -20.09 8.57
CA PHE A 448 -9.26 -18.98 9.51
C PHE A 448 -7.93 -18.23 9.65
N ASP A 449 -7.52 -17.53 8.58
CA ASP A 449 -6.27 -16.75 8.53
C ASP A 449 -6.53 -15.36 7.91
N PRO A 450 -6.63 -14.30 8.75
CA PRO A 450 -6.48 -14.32 10.20
C PRO A 450 -7.74 -14.77 10.94
N PHE A 451 -7.54 -15.48 12.05
CA PHE A 451 -8.52 -15.69 13.11
C PHE A 451 -8.61 -14.41 13.95
N PHE A 452 -9.82 -13.87 14.09
CA PHE A 452 -10.08 -12.64 14.83
C PHE A 452 -10.58 -12.94 16.24
N GLY A 453 -9.70 -12.86 17.23
CA GLY A 453 -10.02 -13.14 18.63
C GLY A 453 -11.15 -12.27 19.21
N GLU A 454 -11.35 -11.05 18.70
CA GLU A 454 -12.45 -10.18 19.14
C GLU A 454 -13.85 -10.69 18.74
N PHE A 455 -13.94 -11.65 17.81
CA PHE A 455 -15.18 -12.28 17.36
C PHE A 455 -15.29 -13.75 17.80
N LEU A 456 -14.54 -14.17 18.83
CA LEU A 456 -14.41 -15.56 19.25
C LEU A 456 -15.77 -16.29 19.40
N SER A 457 -16.75 -15.69 20.07
CA SER A 457 -18.07 -16.30 20.29
C SER A 457 -18.84 -16.59 19.00
N GLN A 458 -18.56 -15.86 17.91
CA GLN A 458 -19.22 -16.08 16.63
C GLN A 458 -18.62 -17.28 15.87
N TYR A 459 -17.40 -17.70 16.21
CA TYR A 459 -16.77 -18.84 15.54
C TYR A 459 -17.41 -20.18 15.86
N GLU A 460 -18.12 -20.29 16.99
CA GLU A 460 -18.87 -21.49 17.37
C GLU A 460 -19.90 -21.90 16.30
N SER A 461 -20.47 -20.91 15.59
CA SER A 461 -21.42 -21.13 14.50
C SER A 461 -20.84 -21.92 13.32
N PHE A 462 -19.51 -21.92 13.13
CA PHE A 462 -18.88 -22.69 12.06
C PHE A 462 -18.88 -24.19 12.35
N VAL A 463 -18.94 -24.64 13.61
CA VAL A 463 -18.83 -26.06 13.98
C VAL A 463 -19.91 -26.89 13.29
N SER A 464 -21.17 -26.43 13.33
CA SER A 464 -22.28 -27.14 12.69
C SER A 464 -22.13 -27.19 11.17
N PHE A 465 -21.65 -26.11 10.56
CA PHE A 465 -21.38 -26.07 9.12
C PHE A 465 -20.24 -27.02 8.72
N LEU A 466 -19.13 -27.00 9.45
CA LEU A 466 -17.98 -27.87 9.17
C LEU A 466 -18.33 -29.35 9.25
N LYS A 467 -19.23 -29.75 10.17
CA LYS A 467 -19.73 -31.13 10.27
C LYS A 467 -20.54 -31.57 9.04
N GLN A 468 -21.09 -30.63 8.28
CA GLN A 468 -21.88 -30.92 7.07
C GLN A 468 -21.02 -31.10 5.81
N ILE A 469 -19.76 -30.65 5.84
CA ILE A 469 -18.86 -30.75 4.68
C ILE A 469 -18.34 -32.19 4.57
N LYS A 470 -18.73 -32.91 3.52
CA LYS A 470 -18.36 -34.32 3.31
C LYS A 470 -16.89 -34.47 2.93
N HIS A 471 -16.39 -33.60 2.06
CA HIS A 471 -15.03 -33.64 1.50
C HIS A 471 -14.12 -32.62 2.20
N LEU A 472 -14.30 -32.40 3.50
CA LEU A 472 -13.45 -31.52 4.30
C LEU A 472 -12.04 -32.10 4.43
N HIS A 473 -11.08 -31.51 3.73
CA HIS A 473 -9.69 -31.92 3.72
C HIS A 473 -8.91 -31.39 4.93
N SER A 474 -8.88 -30.07 5.15
CA SER A 474 -8.07 -29.47 6.23
C SER A 474 -8.58 -28.12 6.71
N ILE A 475 -8.24 -27.76 7.94
CA ILE A 475 -8.50 -26.46 8.57
C ILE A 475 -7.16 -25.79 8.93
N GLU A 476 -6.92 -24.59 8.42
CA GLU A 476 -5.77 -23.76 8.82
C GLU A 476 -6.24 -22.67 9.78
N ILE A 477 -5.42 -22.40 10.79
CA ILE A 477 -5.62 -21.29 11.72
C ILE A 477 -4.37 -20.43 11.73
N GLY A 478 -4.51 -19.18 11.31
CA GLY A 478 -3.45 -18.16 11.40
C GLY A 478 -3.95 -16.94 12.17
N PHE A 479 -3.04 -16.14 12.71
CA PHE A 479 -3.39 -14.92 13.45
C PHE A 479 -2.88 -13.69 12.74
N LEU A 480 -3.53 -12.55 12.96
CA LEU A 480 -3.03 -11.27 12.45
C LEU A 480 -1.59 -11.03 12.91
N ARG A 481 -0.71 -10.82 11.93
CA ARG A 481 0.74 -10.76 12.14
C ARG A 481 1.38 -9.82 11.13
N PHE A 482 2.33 -9.01 11.59
CA PHE A 482 3.10 -8.08 10.76
C PHE A 482 4.57 -8.11 11.19
N SER A 483 5.49 -8.16 10.24
CA SER A 483 6.90 -7.82 10.49
C SER A 483 7.02 -6.36 10.97
N LYS A 484 8.18 -5.98 11.54
CA LYS A 484 8.44 -4.58 11.94
C LYS A 484 8.27 -3.61 10.77
N ASN A 485 8.68 -4.01 9.57
CA ASN A 485 8.57 -3.19 8.37
C ASN A 485 7.12 -3.07 7.91
N GLU A 486 6.36 -4.17 7.89
CA GLU A 486 4.93 -4.12 7.57
C GLU A 486 4.17 -3.29 8.59
N TYR A 487 4.43 -3.46 9.89
CA TYR A 487 3.79 -2.64 10.93
C TYR A 487 4.03 -1.13 10.69
N LYS A 488 5.26 -0.74 10.31
CA LYS A 488 5.55 0.65 9.95
C LYS A 488 4.76 1.10 8.73
N ILE A 489 4.71 0.30 7.68
CA ILE A 489 3.93 0.63 6.47
C ILE A 489 2.43 0.74 6.78
N PHE A 490 1.91 -0.14 7.64
CA PHE A 490 0.51 -0.13 8.04
C PHE A 490 0.18 1.02 8.99
N LEU A 491 1.11 1.52 9.80
CA LEU A 491 0.89 2.75 10.57
C LEU A 491 0.56 3.94 9.66
N ASP A 492 1.14 3.96 8.46
CA ASP A 492 0.90 5.04 7.49
C ASP A 492 -0.32 4.75 6.61
N LYS A 493 -0.47 3.50 6.12
CA LYS A 493 -1.50 3.15 5.13
C LYS A 493 -2.85 2.74 5.73
N ASN A 494 -2.84 2.07 6.88
CA ASN A 494 -4.05 1.52 7.48
C ASN A 494 -3.88 1.26 8.99
N PRO A 495 -3.64 2.30 9.81
CA PRO A 495 -3.22 2.13 11.19
C PRO A 495 -4.31 1.49 12.07
N ALA A 496 -5.58 1.64 11.72
CA ALA A 496 -6.70 1.07 12.47
C ALA A 496 -6.57 -0.44 12.70
N ILE A 497 -6.00 -1.21 11.75
CA ILE A 497 -5.83 -2.67 11.90
C ILE A 497 -4.76 -3.05 12.92
N LEU A 498 -3.93 -2.10 13.33
CA LEU A 498 -2.83 -2.31 14.28
C LEU A 498 -3.27 -2.17 15.74
N SER A 499 -4.58 -1.96 15.98
CA SER A 499 -5.15 -1.97 17.32
C SER A 499 -4.85 -3.30 18.03
N ASN A 500 -4.44 -3.25 19.30
CA ASN A 500 -4.19 -4.43 20.14
C ASN A 500 -3.05 -5.37 19.67
N MET A 501 -2.10 -4.86 18.90
CA MET A 501 -0.91 -5.58 18.47
C MET A 501 0.25 -5.39 19.45
N ILE A 502 0.96 -6.48 19.78
CA ILE A 502 2.18 -6.48 20.62
C ILE A 502 3.37 -7.07 19.85
N LEU A 503 4.58 -6.62 20.15
CA LEU A 503 5.80 -7.17 19.55
C LEU A 503 6.25 -8.43 20.32
N LYS A 504 6.26 -9.59 19.66
CA LYS A 504 6.78 -10.88 20.18
C LYS A 504 7.61 -11.56 19.09
N ASN A 505 8.79 -12.09 19.42
CA ASN A 505 9.66 -12.82 18.47
C ASN A 505 9.89 -12.08 17.14
N ASN A 506 10.21 -10.78 17.19
CA ASN A 506 10.40 -9.91 16.03
C ASN A 506 9.19 -9.67 15.10
N MET A 507 7.99 -10.12 15.48
CA MET A 507 6.75 -9.83 14.78
C MET A 507 5.75 -9.13 15.69
N TYR A 508 4.97 -8.22 15.12
CA TYR A 508 3.76 -7.73 15.77
C TYR A 508 2.68 -8.80 15.62
N ILE A 509 2.13 -9.27 16.73
CA ILE A 509 1.05 -10.25 16.80
C ILE A 509 -0.10 -9.75 17.67
N SER A 510 -1.30 -10.33 17.54
CA SER A 510 -2.43 -10.00 18.41
C SER A 510 -2.12 -10.34 19.87
N ASN A 511 -2.44 -9.42 20.80
CA ASN A 511 -2.21 -9.59 22.25
C ASN A 511 -2.94 -10.80 22.86
N SER A 512 -4.02 -11.28 22.23
CA SER A 512 -4.90 -12.33 22.79
C SER A 512 -4.59 -13.75 22.31
N ILE A 513 -3.46 -13.99 21.64
CA ILE A 513 -3.18 -15.29 20.97
C ILE A 513 -3.26 -16.50 21.91
N GLU A 514 -2.68 -16.44 23.10
CA GLU A 514 -2.65 -17.61 24.01
C GLU A 514 -4.04 -18.00 24.51
N TYR A 515 -4.84 -17.01 24.92
CA TYR A 515 -6.25 -17.20 25.27
C TYR A 515 -7.05 -17.74 24.07
N THR A 516 -6.85 -17.15 22.89
CA THR A 516 -7.58 -17.54 21.68
C THR A 516 -7.23 -18.96 21.24
N LYS A 517 -5.97 -19.40 21.38
CA LYS A 517 -5.54 -20.78 21.09
C LYS A 517 -6.30 -21.80 21.95
N LYS A 518 -6.41 -21.57 23.26
CA LYS A 518 -7.15 -22.46 24.17
C LYS A 518 -8.63 -22.54 23.77
N ALA A 519 -9.24 -21.40 23.45
CA ALA A 519 -10.64 -21.38 23.03
C ALA A 519 -10.87 -22.11 21.71
N ILE A 520 -9.98 -21.96 20.74
CA ILE A 520 -10.03 -22.69 19.46
C ILE A 520 -9.98 -24.21 19.67
N GLN A 521 -9.11 -24.71 20.55
CA GLN A 521 -9.01 -26.14 20.86
C GLN A 521 -10.33 -26.68 21.44
N THR A 522 -11.05 -25.87 22.21
CA THR A 522 -12.37 -26.21 22.74
C THR A 522 -13.44 -26.17 21.65
N ILE A 523 -13.52 -25.07 20.87
CA ILE A 523 -14.57 -24.85 19.86
C ILE A 523 -14.48 -25.90 18.75
N PHE A 524 -13.27 -26.18 18.24
CA PHE A 524 -13.06 -27.08 17.11
C PHE A 524 -12.49 -28.44 17.53
N ARG A 525 -12.79 -28.90 18.75
CA ARG A 525 -12.28 -30.17 19.30
C ARG A 525 -12.51 -31.37 18.38
N ASP A 526 -13.68 -31.43 17.75
CA ASP A 526 -14.09 -32.51 16.85
C ASP A 526 -13.28 -32.54 15.53
N PHE A 527 -12.48 -31.50 15.28
CA PHE A 527 -11.66 -31.35 14.07
C PHE A 527 -10.16 -31.32 14.37
N LYS A 528 -9.72 -31.68 15.59
CA LYS A 528 -8.32 -31.58 16.03
C LYS A 528 -7.33 -32.21 15.04
N ASP A 529 -7.69 -33.33 14.42
CA ASP A 529 -6.82 -34.08 13.50
C ASP A 529 -6.74 -33.46 12.10
N LYS A 530 -7.59 -32.45 11.82
CA LYS A 530 -7.60 -31.69 10.56
C LYS A 530 -7.05 -30.28 10.71
N ILE A 531 -6.73 -29.83 11.92
CA ILE A 531 -6.27 -28.47 12.22
C ILE A 531 -4.75 -28.39 12.20
N TYR A 532 -4.22 -27.38 11.50
CA TYR A 532 -2.84 -26.94 11.64
C TYR A 532 -2.76 -25.42 11.83
N TYR A 533 -1.73 -24.97 12.54
CA TYR A 533 -1.52 -23.56 12.85
C TYR A 533 -0.43 -22.97 11.97
N ASN A 534 -0.74 -21.88 11.27
CA ASN A 534 0.17 -21.23 10.34
C ASN A 534 1.12 -20.26 11.06
N MET A 535 2.44 -20.45 10.89
CA MET A 535 3.51 -19.54 11.34
C MET A 535 3.44 -19.15 12.84
N LEU A 536 2.92 -20.03 13.68
CA LEU A 536 3.01 -19.88 15.12
C LEU A 536 4.14 -20.76 15.64
N THR A 537 5.26 -20.14 16.00
CA THR A 537 6.23 -20.83 16.87
C THR A 537 5.56 -21.09 18.22
N ASN A 538 5.79 -22.28 18.79
CA ASN A 538 5.37 -22.59 20.16
C ASN A 538 5.94 -21.58 21.15
#